data_AF-A0A8I1NES5-F1
#
_entry.id   AF-A0A8I1NES5-F1
#
_cell.length_a   1.000
_cell.length_b   1.000
_cell.length_c   1.000
_cell.angle_alpha   90.00
_cell.angle_beta   90.00
_cell.angle_gamma   90.00
#
_symmetry.space_group_name_H-M   'P 1'
#
loop_
_entity.id
_entity.type
_entity.pdbx_description
1 polymer ?
#
loop_
_entity_poly.entity_id
_entity_poly.type
_entity_poly.pdbx_seq_one_letter_code
_entity_poly.pdbx_strand_id
1 'polypeptide(L)'
;MKLGKASVLILALAALFILPQSASALLPHSSTKYLGNGVERITYRVGPLTVTPGQNRIAFRPMSGVEKPAVDGWITRIKPNLVNEDGTVPLSSKVMFHHGVWINLSRRDATSGGQERFFATGEEKTITQFPAGYGYQYKASDFWLLNHMIHNLTPQAMTLYATYTIDFIPADSPAAEGIKPVTPIWMDVDNGSIYPVFDVWRGSGGKDGKFTYPDDAKNPYPNGVEKNKWTVDRDGVLLATAGHVHAGGLWTDLYLQRPGAKYQGPKCKKPGKPAVPHPVNDGRRKDRRQVNGYFKALRKYKAKMKKYRACAKKQPRVKGDKVHLYRSRVKYFEPAGPVSWDMAMYGSPANWKVEVKKGDVLSTNATYDSKRASWPESMGIMVVYMAEGEHGRNPYKARVDYKGKPVHGHYSENDDHGGGLPVVGRDPTKLPDGASVGANPFVISDFVYNGADFRLPGEAGRPPVVKKGKSLTFQLSDYDVGQQIWHSLTSCKTPCNKSTGIAYPIADGKFQFESGQLGDLPGEGEADAPTVGRTTWSTPKNLPKGTYTFFCRIHPLMRGAFRVK
;
A
#
# COMPACT_ATOMS: atom_id res chain seq x y z
N MET A 1 60.65 -66.13 -41.96
CA MET A 1 60.31 -65.14 -40.90
C MET A 1 60.42 -63.74 -41.48
N LYS A 2 59.30 -63.13 -41.86
CA LYS A 2 59.25 -61.75 -42.36
C LYS A 2 58.48 -60.90 -41.35
N LEU A 3 59.14 -59.87 -40.83
CA LEU A 3 58.51 -58.76 -40.12
C LEU A 3 57.79 -57.86 -41.13
N GLY A 4 56.61 -57.38 -40.76
CA GLY A 4 55.91 -56.30 -41.43
C GLY A 4 55.17 -55.46 -40.41
N LYS A 5 55.59 -54.21 -40.23
CA LYS A 5 54.82 -53.17 -39.53
C LYS A 5 53.65 -52.76 -40.43
N ALA A 6 52.43 -52.70 -39.90
CA ALA A 6 51.32 -51.99 -40.53
C ALA A 6 50.48 -51.30 -39.45
N SER A 7 50.37 -49.98 -39.59
CA SER A 7 49.53 -49.09 -38.80
C SER A 7 48.04 -49.37 -39.06
N VAL A 8 47.21 -49.33 -38.01
CA VAL A 8 45.75 -49.19 -38.16
C VAL A 8 45.33 -47.90 -37.45
N LEU A 9 44.81 -47.00 -38.29
CA LEU A 9 44.22 -45.72 -37.94
C LEU A 9 42.80 -45.99 -37.38
N ILE A 10 42.51 -45.57 -36.15
CA ILE A 10 41.14 -45.57 -35.60
C ILE A 10 40.65 -44.11 -35.59
N LEU A 11 39.71 -43.79 -36.48
CA LEU A 11 38.96 -42.53 -36.48
C LEU A 11 38.03 -42.49 -35.25
N ALA A 12 38.23 -41.50 -34.37
CA ALA A 12 37.26 -41.15 -33.35
C ALA A 12 36.22 -40.18 -33.94
N LEU A 13 34.98 -40.63 -34.13
CA LEU A 13 33.84 -39.74 -34.37
C LEU A 13 33.42 -39.09 -33.05
N ALA A 14 33.69 -37.79 -32.89
CA ALA A 14 33.11 -36.99 -31.83
C ALA A 14 31.69 -36.55 -32.26
N ALA A 15 30.67 -37.13 -31.64
CA ALA A 15 29.30 -36.63 -31.77
C ALA A 15 29.17 -35.33 -30.95
N LEU A 16 29.12 -34.17 -31.62
CA LEU A 16 28.74 -32.91 -31.01
C LEU A 16 27.26 -32.97 -30.62
N PHE A 17 26.97 -33.12 -29.33
CA PHE A 17 25.67 -32.76 -28.78
C PHE A 17 25.55 -31.23 -28.77
N ILE A 18 24.90 -30.67 -29.79
CA ILE A 18 24.43 -29.29 -29.77
C ILE A 18 23.20 -29.26 -28.85
N LEU A 19 23.41 -28.98 -27.56
CA LEU A 19 22.31 -28.56 -26.69
C LEU A 19 21.79 -27.22 -27.21
N PRO A 20 20.46 -27.03 -27.39
CA PRO A 20 19.93 -25.73 -27.69
C PRO A 20 20.20 -24.84 -26.47
N GLN A 21 21.16 -23.93 -26.58
CA GLN A 21 21.21 -22.79 -25.69
C GLN A 21 19.90 -22.03 -25.92
N SER A 22 19.00 -22.06 -24.94
CA SER A 22 17.90 -21.12 -24.85
C SER A 22 18.50 -19.73 -24.77
N ALA A 23 18.72 -19.10 -25.91
CA ALA A 23 19.05 -17.69 -26.00
C ALA A 23 17.80 -16.91 -25.56
N SER A 24 17.58 -16.78 -24.26
CA SER A 24 16.84 -15.65 -23.75
C SER A 24 17.67 -14.43 -24.10
N ALA A 25 17.37 -13.80 -25.24
CA ALA A 25 17.90 -12.47 -25.54
C ALA A 25 17.55 -11.60 -24.32
N LEU A 26 18.56 -11.16 -23.58
CA LEU A 26 18.39 -10.30 -22.41
C LEU A 26 17.50 -9.11 -22.83
N LEU A 27 16.35 -8.96 -22.17
CA LEU A 27 15.45 -7.85 -22.45
C LEU A 27 16.21 -6.51 -22.30
N PRO A 28 15.94 -5.52 -23.17
CA PRO A 28 16.67 -4.27 -23.13
C PRO A 28 16.44 -3.51 -21.81
N HIS A 29 17.43 -2.74 -21.37
CA HIS A 29 17.35 -1.89 -20.17
C HIS A 29 16.28 -0.80 -20.31
N SER A 30 15.96 -0.40 -21.53
CA SER A 30 14.86 0.52 -21.81
C SER A 30 14.20 0.26 -23.17
N SER A 31 12.96 0.71 -23.31
CA SER A 31 12.25 0.76 -24.58
C SER A 31 11.46 2.06 -24.70
N THR A 32 11.49 2.68 -25.87
CA THR A 32 10.85 3.97 -26.13
C THR A 32 9.76 3.83 -27.19
N LYS A 33 8.60 4.43 -26.90
CA LYS A 33 7.50 4.61 -27.85
C LYS A 33 7.16 6.10 -27.94
N TYR A 34 7.23 6.66 -29.14
CA TYR A 34 6.78 8.03 -29.40
C TYR A 34 5.26 8.10 -29.43
N LEU A 35 4.67 8.98 -28.61
CA LEU A 35 3.21 9.14 -28.51
C LEU A 35 2.67 10.31 -29.36
N GLY A 36 3.55 11.05 -30.04
CA GLY A 36 3.23 12.31 -30.73
C GLY A 36 3.37 13.52 -29.81
N ASN A 37 3.31 14.73 -30.37
CA ASN A 37 3.43 16.02 -29.66
C ASN A 37 4.68 16.13 -28.77
N GLY A 38 5.80 15.55 -29.19
CA GLY A 38 7.07 15.58 -28.45
C GLY A 38 7.12 14.74 -27.17
N VAL A 39 6.12 13.87 -26.92
CA VAL A 39 6.10 12.97 -25.77
C VAL A 39 6.69 11.59 -26.11
N GLU A 40 7.64 11.16 -25.31
CA GLU A 40 8.24 9.83 -25.33
C GLU A 40 7.70 9.00 -24.17
N ARG A 41 7.12 7.83 -24.46
CA ARG A 41 6.82 6.83 -23.44
C ARG A 41 7.99 5.89 -23.31
N ILE A 42 8.71 5.98 -22.21
CA ILE A 42 9.93 5.20 -21.98
C ILE A 42 9.70 4.24 -20.83
N THR A 43 9.90 2.95 -21.06
CA THR A 43 9.92 1.91 -20.02
C THR A 43 11.35 1.58 -19.69
N TYR A 44 11.75 1.75 -18.43
CA TYR A 44 13.04 1.33 -17.90
C TYR A 44 12.93 0.02 -17.13
N ARG A 45 14.03 -0.73 -17.09
CA ARG A 45 14.20 -1.99 -16.37
C ARG A 45 15.44 -1.88 -15.49
N VAL A 46 15.21 -1.86 -14.18
CA VAL A 46 16.21 -1.70 -13.12
C VAL A 46 16.52 -3.06 -12.51
N GLY A 47 17.78 -3.47 -12.53
CA GLY A 47 18.22 -4.76 -11.98
C GLY A 47 19.42 -5.38 -12.72
N PRO A 48 19.71 -6.67 -12.49
CA PRO A 48 18.94 -7.61 -11.67
C PRO A 48 18.85 -7.20 -10.19
N LEU A 49 17.71 -7.48 -9.57
CA LEU A 49 17.49 -7.35 -8.13
C LEU A 49 17.45 -8.76 -7.53
N THR A 50 18.42 -9.07 -6.67
CA THR A 50 18.45 -10.33 -5.92
C THR A 50 17.51 -10.22 -4.72
N VAL A 51 16.52 -11.11 -4.67
CA VAL A 51 15.53 -11.18 -3.59
C VAL A 51 15.73 -12.49 -2.84
N THR A 52 16.13 -12.40 -1.57
CA THR A 52 16.40 -13.58 -0.74
C THR A 52 15.11 -14.31 -0.36
N PRO A 53 15.17 -15.60 0.04
CA PRO A 53 14.03 -16.32 0.59
C PRO A 53 13.36 -15.53 1.72
N GLY A 54 12.04 -15.41 1.69
CA GLY A 54 11.29 -14.78 2.77
C GLY A 54 11.56 -13.30 2.99
N GLN A 55 12.25 -12.61 2.07
CA GLN A 55 12.70 -11.23 2.24
C GLN A 55 11.54 -10.29 2.60
N ASN A 56 11.69 -9.55 3.71
CA ASN A 56 10.80 -8.45 4.09
C ASN A 56 11.62 -7.34 4.79
N ARG A 57 12.39 -6.59 4.01
CA ARG A 57 13.29 -5.51 4.47
C ARG A 57 13.38 -4.40 3.43
N ILE A 58 13.74 -3.20 3.88
CA ILE A 58 14.12 -2.10 3.00
C ILE A 58 15.48 -2.41 2.35
N ALA A 59 15.64 -2.07 1.08
CA ALA A 59 16.88 -2.16 0.34
C ALA A 59 17.04 -0.94 -0.57
N PHE A 60 18.29 -0.57 -0.84
CA PHE A 60 18.62 0.60 -1.65
C PHE A 60 19.43 0.19 -2.87
N ARG A 61 19.02 0.69 -4.04
CA ARG A 61 19.71 0.47 -5.31
C ARG A 61 19.94 1.80 -6.03
N PRO A 62 21.19 2.28 -6.13
CA PRO A 62 21.52 3.41 -6.99
C PRO A 62 21.14 3.12 -8.44
N MET A 63 20.53 4.08 -9.12
CA MET A 63 20.12 3.91 -10.52
C MET A 63 21.23 4.35 -11.46
N SER A 64 21.58 3.49 -12.41
CA SER A 64 22.58 3.78 -13.44
C SER A 64 22.05 4.69 -14.54
N GLY A 65 22.95 5.21 -15.39
CA GLY A 65 22.58 6.11 -16.49
C GLY A 65 21.64 5.48 -17.53
N VAL A 66 21.73 4.16 -17.75
CA VAL A 66 20.85 3.44 -18.70
C VAL A 66 19.47 3.11 -18.13
N GLU A 67 19.32 3.26 -16.82
CA GLU A 67 18.09 2.98 -16.06
C GLU A 67 17.26 4.25 -15.84
N LYS A 68 17.61 5.39 -16.44
CA LYS A 68 16.92 6.69 -16.36
C LYS A 68 17.08 7.50 -17.66
N PRO A 69 16.36 8.63 -17.86
CA PRO A 69 16.52 9.44 -19.07
C PRO A 69 17.95 9.96 -19.24
N ALA A 70 18.45 9.91 -20.47
CA ALA A 70 19.82 10.31 -20.79
C ALA A 70 19.97 11.84 -20.96
N VAL A 71 18.87 12.56 -21.09
CA VAL A 71 18.82 14.01 -21.33
C VAL A 71 17.94 14.68 -20.28
N ASP A 72 18.14 15.99 -20.11
CA ASP A 72 17.26 16.83 -19.29
C ASP A 72 15.84 16.86 -19.87
N GLY A 73 14.84 17.05 -19.01
CA GLY A 73 13.46 17.14 -19.48
C GLY A 73 12.42 17.08 -18.37
N TRP A 74 11.23 16.63 -18.74
CA TRP A 74 10.04 16.67 -17.89
C TRP A 74 9.38 15.31 -17.82
N ILE A 75 9.22 14.81 -16.59
CA ILE A 75 8.40 13.61 -16.33
C ILE A 75 6.98 14.08 -16.08
N THR A 76 6.06 13.70 -16.97
CA THR A 76 4.64 14.08 -16.89
C THR A 76 3.77 12.96 -16.30
N ARG A 77 4.28 11.73 -16.35
CA ARG A 77 3.63 10.51 -15.85
C ARG A 77 4.68 9.50 -15.42
N ILE A 78 4.36 8.68 -14.43
CA ILE A 78 5.17 7.52 -14.02
C ILE A 78 4.27 6.36 -13.58
N LYS A 79 4.55 5.15 -14.09
CA LYS A 79 3.88 3.88 -13.75
C LYS A 79 4.92 2.83 -13.40
N PRO A 80 4.93 2.29 -12.18
CA PRO A 80 5.86 1.22 -11.76
C PRO A 80 5.26 -0.16 -12.03
N ASN A 81 6.14 -1.17 -12.04
CA ASN A 81 5.80 -2.59 -12.02
C ASN A 81 7.00 -3.45 -11.56
N LEU A 82 6.77 -4.72 -11.21
CA LEU A 82 7.81 -5.72 -10.90
C LEU A 82 7.68 -6.86 -11.90
N VAL A 83 8.80 -7.33 -12.46
CA VAL A 83 8.81 -8.40 -13.45
C VAL A 83 9.90 -9.44 -13.16
N ASN A 84 9.67 -10.66 -13.63
CA ASN A 84 10.68 -11.70 -13.73
C ASN A 84 11.70 -11.35 -14.82
N GLU A 85 12.74 -12.17 -14.94
CA GLU A 85 13.78 -11.99 -15.95
C GLU A 85 13.22 -11.94 -17.38
N ASP A 86 12.27 -12.81 -17.69
CA ASP A 86 11.59 -12.91 -19.00
C ASP A 86 10.55 -11.80 -19.26
N GLY A 87 10.35 -10.88 -18.31
CA GLY A 87 9.39 -9.78 -18.42
C GLY A 87 7.96 -10.12 -17.98
N THR A 88 7.68 -11.37 -17.59
CA THR A 88 6.39 -11.75 -17.00
C THR A 88 6.21 -11.13 -15.61
N VAL A 89 4.96 -10.87 -15.21
CA VAL A 89 4.66 -10.32 -13.88
C VAL A 89 4.40 -11.49 -12.92
N PRO A 90 5.14 -11.63 -11.80
CA PRO A 90 4.87 -12.68 -10.83
C PRO A 90 3.56 -12.42 -10.09
N LEU A 91 2.93 -13.50 -9.57
CA LEU A 91 1.74 -13.38 -8.73
C LEU A 91 2.04 -12.62 -7.44
N SER A 92 1.16 -11.68 -7.08
CA SER A 92 1.28 -10.89 -5.84
C SER A 92 1.15 -11.75 -4.58
N SER A 93 0.55 -12.94 -4.67
CA SER A 93 0.51 -13.93 -3.59
C SER A 93 1.87 -14.59 -3.31
N LYS A 94 2.87 -14.39 -4.18
CA LYS A 94 4.23 -14.91 -4.04
C LYS A 94 5.24 -13.80 -3.75
N VAL A 95 5.17 -12.70 -4.50
CA VAL A 95 6.09 -11.58 -4.36
C VAL A 95 5.44 -10.30 -4.84
N MET A 96 5.75 -9.19 -4.18
CA MET A 96 5.23 -7.88 -4.57
C MET A 96 6.19 -6.75 -4.24
N PHE A 97 6.00 -5.63 -4.93
CA PHE A 97 6.48 -4.33 -4.48
C PHE A 97 5.67 -3.93 -3.25
N HIS A 98 6.17 -4.23 -2.05
CA HIS A 98 5.54 -3.75 -0.82
C HIS A 98 5.72 -2.25 -0.72
N HIS A 99 6.96 -1.75 -0.92
CA HIS A 99 7.26 -0.33 -1.14
C HIS A 99 8.25 -0.14 -2.29
N GLY A 100 8.07 0.92 -3.07
CA GLY A 100 9.04 1.44 -4.03
C GLY A 100 9.02 2.96 -4.03
N VAL A 101 10.12 3.58 -3.61
CA VAL A 101 10.29 5.03 -3.52
C VAL A 101 11.49 5.44 -4.35
N TRP A 102 11.28 6.35 -5.28
CA TRP A 102 12.35 6.96 -6.05
C TRP A 102 12.80 8.23 -5.32
N ILE A 103 14.08 8.25 -4.98
CA ILE A 103 14.72 9.31 -4.22
C ILE A 103 15.71 10.02 -5.12
N ASN A 104 15.60 11.34 -5.23
CA ASN A 104 16.58 12.19 -5.89
C ASN A 104 17.59 12.68 -4.87
N LEU A 105 18.79 12.10 -4.88
CA LEU A 105 19.88 12.44 -3.97
C LEU A 105 20.49 13.81 -4.25
N SER A 106 20.25 14.38 -5.43
CA SER A 106 20.69 15.72 -5.82
C SER A 106 19.79 16.84 -5.28
N ARG A 107 18.66 16.50 -4.64
CA ARG A 107 17.64 17.47 -4.18
C ARG A 107 17.20 17.21 -2.74
N ARG A 108 16.57 18.21 -2.13
CA ARG A 108 16.07 18.17 -0.75
C ARG A 108 14.57 17.93 -0.71
N ASP A 109 14.14 17.06 0.19
CA ASP A 109 12.73 16.81 0.49
C ASP A 109 12.10 18.05 1.12
N ALA A 110 10.92 18.45 0.63
CA ALA A 110 10.22 19.64 1.12
C ALA A 110 9.74 19.51 2.57
N THR A 111 9.58 18.28 3.08
CA THR A 111 8.85 18.01 4.32
C THR A 111 9.69 17.36 5.42
N SER A 112 10.69 16.54 5.07
CA SER A 112 11.53 15.83 6.05
C SER A 112 12.94 16.39 6.21
N GLY A 113 13.38 17.30 5.34
CA GLY A 113 14.76 17.83 5.33
C GLY A 113 15.83 16.87 4.77
N GLY A 114 15.47 15.61 4.49
CA GLY A 114 16.32 14.62 3.84
C GLY A 114 16.42 14.80 2.31
N GLN A 115 16.75 13.72 1.60
CA GLN A 115 16.78 13.68 0.12
C GLN A 115 15.36 13.57 -0.45
N GLU A 116 15.12 14.20 -1.61
CA GLU A 116 13.79 14.37 -2.18
C GLU A 116 13.16 13.02 -2.57
N ARG A 117 12.08 12.64 -1.89
CA ARG A 117 11.21 11.53 -2.31
C ARG A 117 10.22 12.06 -3.35
N PHE A 118 10.46 11.78 -4.63
CA PHE A 118 9.68 12.40 -5.72
C PHE A 118 8.60 11.51 -6.31
N PHE A 119 8.67 10.19 -6.07
CA PHE A 119 7.66 9.25 -6.50
C PHE A 119 7.61 8.03 -5.58
N ALA A 120 6.42 7.45 -5.42
CA ALA A 120 6.19 6.28 -4.57
C ALA A 120 5.17 5.32 -5.18
N THR A 121 5.28 4.07 -4.78
CA THR A 121 4.34 3.00 -5.06
C THR A 121 4.42 1.94 -3.96
N GLY A 122 3.36 1.18 -3.78
CA GLY A 122 3.38 -0.04 -2.99
C GLY A 122 2.58 -1.14 -3.67
N GLU A 123 1.92 -1.97 -2.86
CA GLU A 123 1.09 -3.08 -3.35
C GLU A 123 -0.02 -2.58 -4.29
N GLU A 124 -0.48 -1.34 -4.06
CA GLU A 124 -1.51 -0.68 -4.85
C GLU A 124 -1.01 -0.11 -6.18
N LYS A 125 0.25 -0.34 -6.58
CA LYS A 125 0.86 0.06 -7.87
C LYS A 125 0.49 1.47 -8.35
N THR A 126 0.55 2.45 -7.43
CA THR A 126 0.14 3.84 -7.71
C THR A 126 0.77 4.41 -8.98
N ILE A 127 -0.05 5.03 -9.81
CA ILE A 127 0.37 5.75 -11.02
C ILE A 127 0.21 7.25 -10.77
N THR A 128 1.26 8.02 -11.01
CA THR A 128 1.21 9.48 -10.97
C THR A 128 1.12 10.04 -12.38
N GLN A 129 0.20 10.99 -12.59
CA GLN A 129 0.04 11.75 -13.82
C GLN A 129 -0.22 13.21 -13.47
N PHE A 130 0.56 14.12 -14.05
CA PHE A 130 0.36 15.55 -13.87
C PHE A 130 -0.65 16.12 -14.89
N PRO A 131 -1.38 17.19 -14.56
CA PRO A 131 -2.17 17.94 -15.53
C PRO A 131 -1.28 18.47 -16.67
N ALA A 132 -1.85 18.64 -17.86
CA ALA A 132 -1.13 19.23 -18.99
C ALA A 132 -0.53 20.59 -18.63
N GLY A 133 0.69 20.85 -19.11
CA GLY A 133 1.47 22.05 -18.79
C GLY A 133 2.30 21.95 -17.50
N TYR A 134 2.30 20.80 -16.82
CA TYR A 134 3.09 20.58 -15.60
C TYR A 134 3.90 19.28 -15.70
N GLY A 135 5.09 19.27 -15.10
CA GLY A 135 5.95 18.09 -15.07
C GLY A 135 6.95 18.15 -13.92
N TYR A 136 7.41 16.99 -13.46
CA TYR A 136 8.56 16.92 -12.57
C TYR A 136 9.81 17.17 -13.41
N GLN A 137 10.51 18.27 -13.10
CA GLN A 137 11.72 18.63 -13.82
C GLN A 137 12.84 17.65 -13.49
N TYR A 138 13.43 17.06 -14.52
CA TYR A 138 14.51 16.10 -14.43
C TYR A 138 15.78 16.67 -15.05
N LYS A 139 16.92 16.43 -14.39
CA LYS A 139 18.24 16.64 -15.00
C LYS A 139 18.93 15.30 -15.18
N ALA A 140 19.57 15.09 -16.32
CA ALA A 140 20.38 13.89 -16.58
C ALA A 140 21.52 13.73 -15.55
N SER A 141 21.97 14.85 -14.96
CA SER A 141 22.94 14.87 -13.86
C SER A 141 22.38 14.48 -12.49
N ASP A 142 21.06 14.30 -12.33
CA ASP A 142 20.47 13.93 -11.05
C ASP A 142 20.85 12.48 -10.68
N PHE A 143 21.26 12.30 -9.42
CA PHE A 143 21.57 11.01 -8.83
C PHE A 143 20.31 10.42 -8.20
N TRP A 144 19.85 9.29 -8.73
CA TRP A 144 18.64 8.64 -8.26
C TRP A 144 18.96 7.36 -7.49
N LEU A 145 18.19 7.13 -6.43
CA LEU A 145 18.23 5.93 -5.60
C LEU A 145 16.83 5.33 -5.58
N LEU A 146 16.72 4.05 -5.93
CA LEU A 146 15.53 3.27 -5.69
C LEU A 146 15.61 2.70 -4.26
N ASN A 147 14.78 3.23 -3.37
CA ASN A 147 14.46 2.58 -2.10
C ASN A 147 13.32 1.60 -2.36
N HIS A 148 13.55 0.31 -2.15
CA HIS A 148 12.54 -0.72 -2.35
C HIS A 148 12.43 -1.69 -1.18
N MET A 149 11.21 -2.09 -0.90
CA MET A 149 10.89 -3.23 -0.04
C MET A 149 10.15 -4.22 -0.93
N ILE A 150 10.88 -5.21 -1.45
CA ILE A 150 10.28 -6.32 -2.18
C ILE A 150 9.99 -7.40 -1.14
N HIS A 151 8.71 -7.71 -0.98
CA HIS A 151 8.24 -8.71 -0.03
C HIS A 151 8.14 -10.04 -0.76
N ASN A 152 9.02 -10.99 -0.42
CA ASN A 152 9.00 -12.37 -0.91
C ASN A 152 8.31 -13.26 0.13
N LEU A 153 7.14 -13.77 -0.22
CA LEU A 153 6.29 -14.54 0.68
C LEU A 153 6.67 -16.03 0.71
N THR A 154 7.73 -16.41 -0.02
CA THR A 154 8.08 -17.80 -0.33
C THR A 154 9.51 -18.16 0.10
N PRO A 155 9.81 -19.46 0.27
CA PRO A 155 11.17 -19.93 0.53
C PRO A 155 12.09 -19.88 -0.69
N GLN A 156 11.58 -19.55 -1.87
CA GLN A 156 12.39 -19.50 -3.09
C GLN A 156 13.05 -18.13 -3.23
N ALA A 157 14.37 -18.12 -3.41
CA ALA A 157 15.07 -16.92 -3.88
C ALA A 157 14.59 -16.55 -5.30
N MET A 158 14.59 -15.26 -5.61
CA MET A 158 14.14 -14.75 -6.90
C MET A 158 15.14 -13.73 -7.46
N THR A 159 15.24 -13.69 -8.78
CA THR A 159 15.88 -12.59 -9.51
C THR A 159 14.80 -11.81 -10.23
N LEU A 160 14.56 -10.59 -9.79
CA LEU A 160 13.50 -9.74 -10.31
C LEU A 160 14.06 -8.45 -10.88
N TYR A 161 13.22 -7.72 -11.59
CA TYR A 161 13.54 -6.41 -12.13
C TYR A 161 12.41 -5.44 -11.79
N ALA A 162 12.78 -4.31 -11.23
CA ALA A 162 11.86 -3.19 -11.09
C ALA A 162 11.72 -2.54 -12.46
N THR A 163 10.50 -2.34 -12.93
CA THR A 163 10.25 -1.60 -14.17
C THR A 163 9.44 -0.35 -13.87
N TYR A 164 9.69 0.71 -14.61
CA TYR A 164 8.85 1.88 -14.54
C TYR A 164 8.74 2.55 -15.91
N THR A 165 7.53 2.95 -16.25
CA THR A 165 7.19 3.60 -17.51
C THR A 165 6.87 5.05 -17.26
N ILE A 166 7.64 5.94 -17.86
CA ILE A 166 7.42 7.38 -17.81
C ILE A 166 6.86 7.90 -19.12
N ASP A 167 6.08 8.98 -19.04
CA ASP A 167 5.87 9.87 -20.18
C ASP A 167 6.82 11.06 -20.00
N PHE A 168 7.77 11.20 -20.91
CA PHE A 168 8.90 12.11 -20.86
C PHE A 168 8.87 13.09 -22.01
N ILE A 169 9.24 14.35 -21.75
CA ILE A 169 9.40 15.38 -22.76
C ILE A 169 10.83 15.93 -22.64
N PRO A 170 11.71 15.68 -23.63
CA PRO A 170 13.06 16.24 -23.64
C PRO A 170 13.05 17.77 -23.54
N ALA A 171 14.01 18.35 -22.82
CA ALA A 171 14.06 19.79 -22.58
C ALA A 171 14.28 20.64 -23.86
N ASP A 172 14.93 20.07 -24.87
CA ASP A 172 15.16 20.66 -26.19
C ASP A 172 13.97 20.51 -27.16
N SER A 173 12.95 19.75 -26.77
CA SER A 173 11.71 19.59 -27.55
C SER A 173 10.87 20.87 -27.51
N PRO A 174 10.26 21.30 -28.64
CA PRO A 174 9.26 22.37 -28.63
C PRO A 174 8.10 22.11 -27.67
N ALA A 175 7.77 20.83 -27.41
CA ALA A 175 6.72 20.46 -26.47
C ALA A 175 7.06 20.78 -25.00
N ALA A 176 8.33 21.07 -24.69
CA ALA A 176 8.76 21.50 -23.36
C ALA A 176 8.42 22.97 -23.08
N GLU A 177 8.10 23.76 -24.11
CA GLU A 177 7.82 25.18 -23.97
C GLU A 177 6.64 25.43 -23.00
N GLY A 178 6.88 26.25 -21.98
CA GLY A 178 5.87 26.64 -21.01
C GLY A 178 5.47 25.56 -19.99
N ILE A 179 6.15 24.39 -19.96
CA ILE A 179 5.96 23.42 -18.88
C ILE A 179 6.43 24.03 -17.55
N LYS A 180 5.59 23.91 -16.53
CA LYS A 180 5.89 24.41 -15.18
C LYS A 180 6.32 23.26 -14.26
N PRO A 181 7.34 23.48 -13.42
CA PRO A 181 7.80 22.47 -12.49
C PRO A 181 6.77 22.14 -11.41
N VAL A 182 6.76 20.87 -11.03
CA VAL A 182 6.07 20.40 -9.83
C VAL A 182 7.09 19.92 -8.80
N THR A 183 6.89 20.34 -7.56
CA THR A 183 7.65 19.94 -6.39
C THR A 183 6.84 18.88 -5.61
N PRO A 184 7.43 17.71 -5.33
CA PRO A 184 6.82 16.71 -4.45
C PRO A 184 6.73 17.24 -3.01
N ILE A 185 5.54 17.15 -2.43
CA ILE A 185 5.23 17.42 -1.03
C ILE A 185 4.82 16.08 -0.41
N TRP A 186 5.78 15.42 0.24
CA TRP A 186 5.59 14.11 0.84
C TRP A 186 4.87 14.24 2.18
N MET A 187 3.58 13.93 2.22
CA MET A 187 2.83 13.88 3.47
C MET A 187 2.79 12.44 3.97
N ASP A 188 3.02 12.26 5.26
CA ASP A 188 3.08 10.95 5.91
C ASP A 188 2.58 11.08 7.34
N VAL A 189 1.84 10.09 7.85
CA VAL A 189 1.38 10.09 9.23
C VAL A 189 2.50 10.00 10.26
N ASP A 190 3.68 9.49 9.88
CA ASP A 190 4.88 9.40 10.72
C ASP A 190 6.13 9.92 9.96
N ASN A 191 5.99 11.08 9.30
CA ASN A 191 7.03 11.65 8.44
C ASN A 191 8.41 11.76 9.13
N GLY A 192 9.46 11.50 8.35
CA GLY A 192 10.85 11.48 8.81
C GLY A 192 11.29 10.14 9.41
N SER A 193 10.37 9.20 9.63
CA SER A 193 10.71 7.80 9.91
C SER A 193 11.12 7.09 8.61
N ILE A 194 12.13 6.22 8.72
CA ILE A 194 12.54 5.30 7.64
C ILE A 194 11.54 4.16 7.44
N TYR A 195 10.77 3.82 8.47
CA TYR A 195 9.67 2.85 8.42
C TYR A 195 8.42 3.38 9.15
N PRO A 196 7.61 4.25 8.51
CA PRO A 196 6.56 5.06 9.14
C PRO A 196 5.25 4.29 9.36
N VAL A 197 5.23 3.30 10.27
CA VAL A 197 4.08 2.41 10.49
C VAL A 197 3.40 2.57 11.85
N PHE A 198 2.16 2.11 11.94
CA PHE A 198 1.37 2.01 13.16
C PHE A 198 0.50 0.75 13.15
N ASP A 199 0.06 0.27 14.32
CA ASP A 199 -0.78 -0.93 14.40
C ASP A 199 -2.27 -0.59 14.54
N VAL A 200 -3.12 -1.36 13.85
CA VAL A 200 -4.58 -1.30 14.00
C VAL A 200 -5.12 -2.63 14.50
N TRP A 201 -5.57 -2.67 15.75
CA TRP A 201 -6.14 -3.90 16.33
C TRP A 201 -7.62 -4.05 15.98
N ARG A 202 -8.10 -5.25 15.60
CA ARG A 202 -9.54 -5.41 15.37
C ARG A 202 -10.32 -5.12 16.65
N GLY A 203 -11.35 -4.29 16.53
CA GLY A 203 -12.16 -3.75 17.61
C GLY A 203 -11.71 -2.36 18.07
N SER A 204 -10.56 -1.85 17.63
CA SER A 204 -10.02 -0.56 18.10
C SER A 204 -10.80 0.65 17.61
N GLY A 205 -11.47 0.56 16.45
CA GLY A 205 -12.21 1.66 15.84
C GLY A 205 -13.61 1.91 16.41
N GLY A 206 -13.89 1.48 17.64
CA GLY A 206 -15.16 1.73 18.31
C GLY A 206 -16.40 1.28 17.53
N LYS A 207 -17.48 2.09 17.59
CA LYS A 207 -18.81 1.71 17.06
C LYS A 207 -18.88 1.68 15.53
N ASP A 208 -18.14 2.56 14.84
CA ASP A 208 -18.14 2.58 13.38
C ASP A 208 -17.14 1.57 12.79
N GLY A 209 -16.25 1.04 13.65
CA GLY A 209 -15.23 0.02 13.38
C GLY A 209 -14.21 0.47 12.36
N LYS A 210 -13.81 1.74 12.46
CA LYS A 210 -12.74 2.33 11.67
C LYS A 210 -11.76 2.98 12.62
N PHE A 211 -10.48 2.75 12.38
CA PHE A 211 -9.42 3.37 13.15
C PHE A 211 -8.70 4.39 12.27
N THR A 212 -8.65 5.64 12.71
CA THR A 212 -7.98 6.73 12.00
C THR A 212 -6.76 7.16 12.77
N TYR A 213 -5.56 6.95 12.22
CA TYR A 213 -4.34 7.45 12.79
C TYR A 213 -4.02 8.85 12.21
N PRO A 214 -3.62 9.85 13.03
CA PRO A 214 -3.38 9.76 14.47
C PRO A 214 -4.61 9.98 15.37
N ASP A 215 -5.76 10.35 14.80
CA ASP A 215 -6.94 10.85 15.53
C ASP A 215 -7.48 9.92 16.64
N ASP A 216 -7.47 8.59 16.42
CA ASP A 216 -7.97 7.57 17.35
C ASP A 216 -6.86 6.92 18.20
N ALA A 217 -5.60 7.24 17.93
CA ALA A 217 -4.46 6.63 18.62
C ALA A 217 -4.27 7.19 20.04
N LYS A 218 -3.92 6.32 20.99
CA LYS A 218 -3.54 6.72 22.34
C LYS A 218 -2.08 7.16 22.31
N ASN A 219 -1.83 8.47 22.31
CA ASN A 219 -0.49 9.08 22.23
C ASN A 219 0.27 8.78 20.92
N PRO A 220 -0.25 9.23 19.76
CA PRO A 220 0.37 8.98 18.45
C PRO A 220 1.79 9.52 18.33
N TYR A 221 2.10 10.62 19.03
CA TYR A 221 3.40 11.29 18.99
C TYR A 221 3.91 11.52 20.42
N PRO A 222 4.64 10.55 21.01
CA PRO A 222 5.05 10.62 22.41
C PRO A 222 5.92 11.82 22.80
N ASN A 223 6.66 12.38 21.84
CA ASN A 223 7.48 13.59 22.04
C ASN A 223 6.71 14.90 21.78
N GLY A 224 5.41 14.83 21.50
CA GLY A 224 4.55 15.97 21.19
C GLY A 224 4.74 16.58 19.80
N VAL A 225 5.68 16.06 18.99
CA VAL A 225 5.93 16.55 17.63
C VAL A 225 4.99 15.84 16.66
N GLU A 226 3.98 16.55 16.17
CA GLU A 226 3.04 16.01 15.18
C GLU A 226 3.72 15.81 13.83
N LYS A 227 4.05 14.55 13.52
CA LYS A 227 4.76 14.18 12.30
C LYS A 227 3.88 14.14 11.05
N ASN A 228 2.55 14.20 11.21
CA ASN A 228 1.61 14.25 10.10
C ASN A 228 1.32 15.65 9.54
N LYS A 229 2.11 16.65 9.94
CA LYS A 229 1.93 18.05 9.58
C LYS A 229 3.14 18.60 8.84
N TRP A 230 2.85 19.52 7.91
CA TRP A 230 3.87 20.33 7.25
C TRP A 230 3.38 21.77 7.11
N THR A 231 4.21 22.73 7.50
CA THR A 231 3.94 24.14 7.27
C THR A 231 4.43 24.52 5.89
N VAL A 232 3.50 24.96 5.05
CA VAL A 232 3.76 25.43 3.69
C VAL A 232 4.75 26.60 3.75
N ASP A 233 5.89 26.44 3.09
CA ASP A 233 7.00 27.41 3.13
C ASP A 233 6.93 28.46 2.01
N ARG A 234 6.06 28.25 1.01
CA ARG A 234 5.92 29.09 -0.18
C ARG A 234 4.49 29.07 -0.76
N ASP A 235 4.10 30.14 -1.45
CA ASP A 235 2.81 30.20 -2.15
C ASP A 235 2.78 29.24 -3.35
N GLY A 236 1.65 28.58 -3.59
CA GLY A 236 1.54 27.68 -4.73
C GLY A 236 0.17 27.04 -4.90
N VAL A 237 0.14 26.02 -5.77
CA VAL A 237 -1.06 25.26 -6.11
C VAL A 237 -0.77 23.77 -6.04
N LEU A 238 -1.57 23.03 -5.27
CA LEU A 238 -1.56 21.56 -5.30
C LEU A 238 -2.28 21.08 -6.56
N LEU A 239 -1.64 20.20 -7.31
CA LEU A 239 -2.05 19.78 -8.66
C LEU A 239 -2.43 18.31 -8.77
N ALA A 240 -1.74 17.45 -8.03
CA ALA A 240 -1.93 16.01 -8.06
C ALA A 240 -1.72 15.41 -6.67
N THR A 241 -2.49 14.38 -6.33
CA THR A 241 -2.21 13.55 -5.17
C THR A 241 -2.86 12.17 -5.26
N ALA A 242 -2.21 11.18 -4.66
CA ALA A 242 -2.76 9.88 -4.33
C ALA A 242 -2.21 9.44 -2.96
N GLY A 243 -2.98 8.62 -2.25
CA GLY A 243 -2.54 8.00 -1.01
C GLY A 243 -1.76 6.71 -1.26
N HIS A 244 -1.17 6.17 -0.19
CA HIS A 244 -0.68 4.80 -0.09
C HIS A 244 -1.06 4.26 1.30
N VAL A 245 -1.52 3.01 1.33
CA VAL A 245 -1.98 2.28 2.51
C VAL A 245 -1.66 0.79 2.32
N HIS A 246 -1.47 0.06 3.42
CA HIS A 246 -1.38 -1.39 3.42
C HIS A 246 -2.76 -2.05 3.41
N ALA A 247 -2.78 -3.39 3.46
CA ALA A 247 -3.99 -4.16 3.72
C ALA A 247 -4.76 -3.63 4.95
N GLY A 248 -6.08 -3.58 4.85
CA GLY A 248 -6.98 -2.97 5.84
C GLY A 248 -7.29 -1.50 5.58
N GLY A 249 -6.49 -0.82 4.76
CA GLY A 249 -6.64 0.60 4.48
C GLY A 249 -7.99 0.94 3.82
N LEU A 250 -8.57 2.07 4.17
CA LEU A 250 -9.83 2.53 3.55
C LEU A 250 -9.62 3.81 2.76
N TRP A 251 -8.83 4.74 3.31
CA TRP A 251 -8.44 5.98 2.66
C TRP A 251 -7.35 6.71 3.45
N THR A 252 -6.71 7.67 2.79
CA THR A 252 -6.03 8.80 3.42
C THR A 252 -6.79 10.09 3.16
N ASP A 253 -6.75 11.03 4.10
CA ASP A 253 -7.28 12.38 3.92
C ASP A 253 -6.17 13.44 3.98
N LEU A 254 -6.35 14.49 3.18
CA LEU A 254 -5.52 15.70 3.21
C LEU A 254 -6.35 16.87 3.69
N TYR A 255 -5.81 17.62 4.64
CA TYR A 255 -6.41 18.84 5.17
C TYR A 255 -5.44 20.01 5.04
N LEU A 256 -6.02 21.21 5.03
CA LEU A 256 -5.31 22.47 5.12
C LEU A 256 -5.89 23.28 6.26
N GLN A 257 -5.02 23.85 7.07
CA GLN A 257 -5.36 24.84 8.09
C GLN A 257 -4.65 26.14 7.78
N ARG A 258 -5.39 27.25 7.76
CA ARG A 258 -4.86 28.60 7.53
C ARG A 258 -5.19 29.45 8.75
N PRO A 259 -4.20 29.75 9.61
CA PRO A 259 -4.43 30.51 10.84
C PRO A 259 -5.25 31.78 10.59
N GLY A 260 -6.32 31.96 11.36
CA GLY A 260 -7.23 33.10 11.25
C GLY A 260 -8.20 33.09 10.07
N ALA A 261 -8.11 32.13 9.15
CA ALA A 261 -9.05 32.02 8.04
C ALA A 261 -10.44 31.61 8.52
N LYS A 262 -11.44 32.06 7.76
CA LYS A 262 -12.86 31.76 7.98
C LYS A 262 -13.48 31.28 6.68
N TYR A 263 -14.65 30.66 6.78
CA TYR A 263 -15.48 30.34 5.63
C TYR A 263 -15.77 31.59 4.79
N GLN A 264 -15.44 31.56 3.50
CA GLN A 264 -15.66 32.63 2.52
C GLN A 264 -16.57 32.19 1.36
N GLY A 265 -17.14 30.99 1.46
CA GLY A 265 -17.93 30.39 0.39
C GLY A 265 -19.38 30.91 0.31
N PRO A 266 -20.18 30.35 -0.62
CA PRO A 266 -21.55 30.80 -0.83
C PRO A 266 -22.47 30.43 0.34
N LYS A 267 -23.27 31.41 0.82
CA LYS A 267 -24.30 31.18 1.84
C LYS A 267 -25.51 30.44 1.24
N CYS A 268 -25.57 29.12 1.41
CA CYS A 268 -26.66 28.30 0.89
C CYS A 268 -27.81 28.16 1.91
N LYS A 269 -28.82 29.02 1.84
CA LYS A 269 -30.00 28.96 2.73
C LYS A 269 -30.94 27.81 2.33
N LYS A 270 -31.14 26.85 3.24
CA LYS A 270 -32.11 25.75 3.06
C LYS A 270 -33.54 26.33 3.13
N PRO A 271 -34.40 26.10 2.13
CA PRO A 271 -35.78 26.58 2.19
C PRO A 271 -36.57 25.82 3.26
N GLY A 272 -37.42 26.55 4.00
CA GLY A 272 -38.40 25.95 4.91
C GLY A 272 -39.42 25.10 4.16
N LYS A 273 -39.99 24.09 4.83
CA LYS A 273 -41.08 23.29 4.28
C LYS A 273 -42.29 24.18 3.93
N PRO A 274 -43.11 23.84 2.92
CA PRO A 274 -44.33 24.59 2.63
C PRO A 274 -45.23 24.67 3.87
N ALA A 275 -45.68 25.86 4.24
CA ALA A 275 -46.71 26.08 5.24
C ALA A 275 -48.11 25.90 4.63
N VAL A 276 -48.33 24.80 3.92
CA VAL A 276 -49.63 24.43 3.35
C VAL A 276 -49.98 23.04 3.89
N PRO A 277 -51.12 22.88 4.59
CA PRO A 277 -51.54 21.57 5.09
C PRO A 277 -51.59 20.54 3.97
N HIS A 278 -51.24 19.30 4.29
CA HIS A 278 -51.48 18.21 3.36
C HIS A 278 -53.01 18.11 3.11
N PRO A 279 -53.48 17.97 1.87
CA PRO A 279 -54.90 17.77 1.62
C PRO A 279 -55.36 16.53 2.39
N VAL A 280 -56.30 16.71 3.33
CA VAL A 280 -56.89 15.62 4.12
C VAL A 280 -58.01 15.01 3.27
N ASN A 281 -58.11 13.68 3.27
CA ASN A 281 -59.17 12.97 2.55
C ASN A 281 -60.33 12.71 3.53
N ASP A 282 -61.26 13.66 3.67
CA ASP A 282 -62.35 13.63 4.66
C ASP A 282 -63.69 13.12 4.10
N GLY A 283 -63.67 12.47 2.92
CA GLY A 283 -64.87 11.94 2.27
C GLY A 283 -65.76 12.99 1.59
N ARG A 284 -65.45 14.29 1.67
CA ARG A 284 -66.13 15.35 0.92
C ARG A 284 -65.44 15.61 -0.43
N ARG A 285 -66.15 16.22 -1.38
CA ARG A 285 -65.59 16.67 -2.68
C ARG A 285 -64.34 17.52 -2.40
N LYS A 286 -63.14 17.00 -2.70
CA LYS A 286 -61.86 17.70 -2.45
C LYS A 286 -61.93 19.12 -3.00
N ASP A 287 -61.64 20.12 -2.16
CA ASP A 287 -61.51 21.50 -2.64
C ASP A 287 -60.35 21.56 -3.64
N ARG A 288 -60.70 21.64 -4.92
CA ARG A 288 -59.76 21.68 -6.04
C ARG A 288 -58.79 22.87 -5.89
N ARG A 289 -59.19 23.97 -5.24
CA ARG A 289 -58.31 25.12 -4.95
C ARG A 289 -57.27 24.77 -3.89
N GLN A 290 -57.66 24.11 -2.79
CA GLN A 290 -56.73 23.66 -1.75
C GLN A 290 -55.69 22.67 -2.31
N VAL A 291 -56.14 21.68 -3.08
CA VAL A 291 -55.25 20.69 -3.72
C VAL A 291 -54.29 21.35 -4.71
N ASN A 292 -54.79 22.23 -5.59
CA ASN A 292 -53.96 22.97 -6.53
C ASN A 292 -52.96 23.90 -5.81
N GLY A 293 -53.39 24.53 -4.72
CA GLY A 293 -52.55 25.37 -3.86
C GLY A 293 -51.39 24.59 -3.24
N TYR A 294 -51.67 23.40 -2.68
CA TYR A 294 -50.66 22.48 -2.16
C TYR A 294 -49.65 22.08 -3.23
N PHE A 295 -50.09 21.60 -4.41
CA PHE A 295 -49.18 21.19 -5.47
C PHE A 295 -48.35 22.35 -6.03
N LYS A 296 -48.92 23.56 -6.13
CA LYS A 296 -48.18 24.77 -6.53
C LYS A 296 -47.11 25.13 -5.50
N ALA A 297 -47.42 25.04 -4.20
CA ALA A 297 -46.45 25.27 -3.12
C ALA A 297 -45.34 24.21 -3.11
N LEU A 298 -45.70 22.94 -3.30
CA LEU A 298 -44.74 21.84 -3.41
C LEU A 298 -43.82 22.02 -4.61
N ARG A 299 -44.33 22.43 -5.78
CA ARG A 299 -43.52 22.72 -6.98
C ARG A 299 -42.52 23.85 -6.70
N LYS A 300 -42.97 24.96 -6.09
CA LYS A 300 -42.09 26.07 -5.68
C LYS A 300 -41.02 25.61 -4.68
N TYR A 301 -41.39 24.80 -3.69
CA TYR A 301 -40.45 24.25 -2.72
C TYR A 301 -39.42 23.32 -3.38
N LYS A 302 -39.84 22.41 -4.27
CA LYS A 302 -38.93 21.56 -5.05
C LYS A 302 -37.94 22.39 -5.88
N ALA A 303 -38.39 23.46 -6.52
CA ALA A 303 -37.51 24.37 -7.26
C ALA A 303 -36.49 25.08 -6.34
N LYS A 304 -36.94 25.59 -5.19
CA LYS A 304 -36.04 26.18 -4.17
C LYS A 304 -35.04 25.14 -3.64
N MET A 305 -35.49 23.91 -3.39
CA MET A 305 -34.63 22.80 -2.97
C MET A 305 -33.59 22.42 -4.04
N LYS A 306 -33.96 22.45 -5.33
CA LYS A 306 -33.01 22.25 -6.44
C LYS A 306 -31.91 23.33 -6.42
N LYS A 307 -32.28 24.61 -6.26
CA LYS A 307 -31.31 25.72 -6.14
C LYS A 307 -30.41 25.56 -4.90
N TYR A 308 -31.00 25.24 -3.74
CA TYR A 308 -30.24 24.98 -2.52
C TYR A 308 -29.25 23.82 -2.69
N ARG A 309 -29.68 22.68 -3.25
CA ARG A 309 -28.79 21.52 -3.50
C ARG A 309 -27.66 21.87 -4.48
N ALA A 310 -27.94 22.66 -5.52
CA ALA A 310 -26.92 23.12 -6.46
C ALA A 310 -25.89 24.05 -5.77
N CYS A 311 -26.34 24.93 -4.88
CA CYS A 311 -25.47 25.78 -4.06
C CYS A 311 -24.63 24.93 -3.07
N ALA A 312 -25.27 24.06 -2.29
CA ALA A 312 -24.63 23.23 -1.28
C ALA A 312 -23.54 22.32 -1.87
N LYS A 313 -23.73 21.82 -3.10
CA LYS A 313 -22.70 21.04 -3.82
C LYS A 313 -21.39 21.79 -4.06
N LYS A 314 -21.42 23.14 -4.11
CA LYS A 314 -20.26 24.02 -4.33
C LYS A 314 -19.64 24.52 -3.03
N GLN A 315 -20.26 24.30 -1.87
CA GLN A 315 -19.74 24.78 -0.60
C GLN A 315 -18.48 24.00 -0.20
N PRO A 316 -17.39 24.69 0.20
CA PRO A 316 -16.25 24.03 0.81
C PRO A 316 -16.61 23.43 2.18
N ARG A 317 -15.85 22.41 2.59
CA ARG A 317 -15.99 21.75 3.90
C ARG A 317 -15.04 22.40 4.90
N VAL A 318 -15.43 23.55 5.42
CA VAL A 318 -14.66 24.33 6.39
C VAL A 318 -15.17 24.07 7.81
N LYS A 319 -14.28 23.76 8.75
CA LYS A 319 -14.54 23.66 10.19
C LYS A 319 -13.54 24.56 10.91
N GLY A 320 -14.00 25.70 11.42
CA GLY A 320 -13.12 26.74 11.95
C GLY A 320 -12.22 27.29 10.85
N ASP A 321 -10.92 27.17 11.04
CA ASP A 321 -9.86 27.52 10.10
C ASP A 321 -9.32 26.31 9.32
N LYS A 322 -9.87 25.10 9.51
CA LYS A 322 -9.46 23.87 8.82
C LYS A 322 -10.41 23.52 7.67
N VAL A 323 -9.84 23.09 6.55
CA VAL A 323 -10.56 22.64 5.35
C VAL A 323 -10.10 21.24 4.96
N HIS A 324 -11.06 20.38 4.63
CA HIS A 324 -10.77 19.09 3.99
C HIS A 324 -10.54 19.30 2.50
N LEU A 325 -9.34 18.92 2.01
CA LEU A 325 -8.91 19.17 0.63
C LEU A 325 -9.23 18.00 -0.30
N TYR A 326 -8.93 16.78 0.14
CA TYR A 326 -9.07 15.59 -0.67
C TYR A 326 -9.09 14.32 0.18
N ARG A 327 -9.81 13.29 -0.30
CA ARG A 327 -9.76 11.93 0.23
C ARG A 327 -9.29 10.97 -0.86
N SER A 328 -8.12 10.35 -0.68
CA SER A 328 -7.68 9.25 -1.54
C SER A 328 -8.25 7.95 -0.99
N ARG A 329 -9.35 7.48 -1.58
CA ARG A 329 -10.01 6.23 -1.20
C ARG A 329 -9.28 5.03 -1.80
N VAL A 330 -9.47 3.87 -1.19
CA VAL A 330 -9.12 2.59 -1.82
C VAL A 330 -10.30 2.08 -2.66
N LYS A 331 -10.02 1.61 -3.88
CA LYS A 331 -10.90 0.72 -4.66
C LYS A 331 -10.38 -0.70 -4.50
N TYR A 332 -11.07 -1.52 -3.73
CA TYR A 332 -10.88 -2.97 -3.78
C TYR A 332 -11.62 -3.55 -4.99
N PHE A 333 -10.91 -4.35 -5.79
CA PHE A 333 -11.49 -5.09 -6.90
C PHE A 333 -11.98 -6.46 -6.43
N GLU A 334 -11.19 -7.12 -5.58
CA GLU A 334 -11.56 -8.34 -4.88
C GLU A 334 -12.82 -8.14 -4.01
N PRO A 335 -13.86 -8.98 -4.17
CA PRO A 335 -15.07 -8.94 -3.33
C PRO A 335 -14.80 -9.10 -1.84
N ALA A 336 -13.72 -9.79 -1.46
CA ALA A 336 -13.29 -9.87 -0.08
C ALA A 336 -12.95 -8.48 0.50
N GLY A 337 -12.77 -7.41 -0.28
CA GLY A 337 -12.63 -6.04 0.23
C GLY A 337 -11.31 -5.80 0.98
N PRO A 338 -11.29 -5.03 2.09
CA PRO A 338 -10.05 -4.56 2.75
C PRO A 338 -9.05 -5.60 3.27
N VAL A 339 -9.30 -6.89 3.09
CA VAL A 339 -8.33 -7.95 3.39
C VAL A 339 -7.40 -8.26 2.22
N SER A 340 -7.75 -7.79 1.01
CA SER A 340 -7.05 -8.13 -0.23
C SER A 340 -6.01 -7.09 -0.62
N TRP A 341 -4.92 -7.52 -1.24
CA TRP A 341 -3.98 -6.62 -1.94
C TRP A 341 -4.45 -6.19 -3.33
N ASP A 342 -5.58 -6.72 -3.83
CA ASP A 342 -6.13 -6.31 -5.13
C ASP A 342 -6.88 -4.98 -5.03
N MET A 343 -6.09 -3.90 -5.05
CA MET A 343 -6.58 -2.56 -4.82
C MET A 343 -5.90 -1.49 -5.67
N ALA A 344 -6.58 -0.36 -5.81
CA ALA A 344 -6.05 0.86 -6.40
C ALA A 344 -6.47 2.09 -5.59
N MET A 345 -5.59 3.07 -5.48
CA MET A 345 -5.91 4.35 -4.84
C MET A 345 -6.67 5.28 -5.79
N TYR A 346 -7.55 6.10 -5.23
CA TYR A 346 -8.21 7.16 -5.98
C TYR A 346 -7.29 8.38 -6.06
N GLY A 347 -6.75 8.66 -7.24
CA GLY A 347 -5.96 9.86 -7.54
C GLY A 347 -6.84 11.08 -7.80
N SER A 348 -6.34 12.27 -7.48
CA SER A 348 -7.06 13.52 -7.71
C SER A 348 -7.36 13.75 -9.20
N PRO A 349 -8.47 14.44 -9.54
CA PRO A 349 -8.77 14.75 -10.93
C PRO A 349 -7.80 15.79 -11.49
N ALA A 350 -7.52 15.76 -12.80
CA ALA A 350 -6.56 16.67 -13.45
C ALA A 350 -6.87 18.18 -13.29
N ASN A 351 -8.11 18.54 -12.94
CA ASN A 351 -8.51 19.93 -12.68
C ASN A 351 -8.49 20.30 -11.17
N TRP A 352 -7.95 19.44 -10.32
CA TRP A 352 -7.72 19.68 -8.90
C TRP A 352 -6.54 20.65 -8.74
N LYS A 353 -6.87 21.94 -8.71
CA LYS A 353 -5.93 23.05 -8.50
C LYS A 353 -6.31 23.75 -7.20
N VAL A 354 -5.62 23.43 -6.10
CA VAL A 354 -5.92 23.97 -4.77
C VAL A 354 -4.87 25.00 -4.40
N GLU A 355 -5.30 26.24 -4.14
CA GLU A 355 -4.39 27.31 -3.74
C GLU A 355 -3.97 27.15 -2.28
N VAL A 356 -2.66 27.19 -2.04
CA VAL A 356 -2.01 27.20 -0.73
C VAL A 356 -1.16 28.45 -0.59
N LYS A 357 -0.99 28.90 0.65
CA LYS A 357 -0.22 30.09 1.02
C LYS A 357 0.88 29.71 1.97
N LYS A 358 2.01 30.42 1.90
CA LYS A 358 3.05 30.35 2.92
C LYS A 358 2.41 30.55 4.31
N GLY A 359 2.75 29.66 5.25
CA GLY A 359 2.18 29.63 6.60
C GLY A 359 0.89 28.82 6.75
N ASP A 360 0.30 28.32 5.67
CA ASP A 360 -0.71 27.25 5.77
C ASP A 360 -0.08 25.99 6.36
N VAL A 361 -0.87 25.17 7.05
CA VAL A 361 -0.45 23.87 7.56
C VAL A 361 -1.21 22.78 6.83
N LEU A 362 -0.50 21.96 6.07
CA LEU A 362 -1.03 20.72 5.52
C LEU A 362 -0.96 19.62 6.59
N SER A 363 -1.98 18.76 6.63
CA SER A 363 -1.96 17.58 7.49
C SER A 363 -2.62 16.39 6.83
N THR A 364 -2.13 15.19 7.14
CA THR A 364 -2.71 13.93 6.65
C THR A 364 -3.14 13.00 7.78
N ASN A 365 -4.10 12.12 7.50
CA ASN A 365 -4.44 10.98 8.33
C ASN A 365 -4.72 9.76 7.45
N ALA A 366 -4.70 8.58 8.06
CA ALA A 366 -5.02 7.32 7.39
C ALA A 366 -6.07 6.55 8.18
N THR A 367 -7.11 6.07 7.51
CA THR A 367 -8.19 5.30 8.14
C THR A 367 -8.17 3.86 7.63
N TYR A 368 -8.27 2.92 8.57
CA TYR A 368 -8.29 1.48 8.33
C TYR A 368 -9.59 0.86 8.84
N ASP A 369 -10.02 -0.26 8.23
CA ASP A 369 -11.02 -1.14 8.82
C ASP A 369 -10.48 -1.67 10.15
N SER A 370 -11.32 -1.80 11.17
CA SER A 370 -10.94 -2.53 12.38
C SER A 370 -12.00 -3.56 12.77
N LYS A 371 -12.93 -3.89 11.88
CA LYS A 371 -13.98 -4.88 12.18
C LYS A 371 -13.53 -6.29 11.88
N ARG A 372 -12.76 -6.47 10.81
CA ARG A 372 -12.55 -7.79 10.22
C ARG A 372 -11.29 -8.46 10.75
N ALA A 373 -10.18 -7.75 10.77
CA ALA A 373 -8.88 -8.25 11.19
C ALA A 373 -8.06 -7.14 11.85
N SER A 374 -7.01 -7.55 12.55
CA SER A 374 -5.94 -6.62 12.95
C SER A 374 -4.99 -6.39 11.76
N TRP A 375 -4.39 -5.20 11.71
CA TRP A 375 -3.45 -4.76 10.67
C TRP A 375 -2.20 -4.21 11.35
N PRO A 376 -1.25 -5.09 11.71
CA PRO A 376 0.07 -4.67 12.13
C PRO A 376 0.76 -3.91 10.99
N GLU A 377 1.66 -3.00 11.35
CA GLU A 377 2.51 -2.28 10.39
C GLU A 377 1.70 -1.49 9.35
N SER A 378 0.52 -0.95 9.68
CA SER A 378 -0.27 -0.08 8.79
C SER A 378 0.49 1.20 8.44
N MET A 379 0.33 1.69 7.20
CA MET A 379 1.02 2.89 6.70
C MET A 379 0.03 3.96 6.20
N GLY A 380 0.45 5.23 6.13
CA GLY A 380 -0.43 6.33 5.75
C GLY A 380 0.31 7.46 5.05
N ILE A 381 0.54 7.31 3.75
CA ILE A 381 1.27 8.31 2.94
C ILE A 381 0.30 9.01 1.99
N MET A 382 0.54 10.29 1.72
CA MET A 382 -0.02 11.03 0.61
C MET A 382 1.08 11.74 -0.16
N VAL A 383 1.33 11.27 -1.38
CA VAL A 383 2.23 11.97 -2.30
C VAL A 383 1.44 13.11 -2.92
N VAL A 384 1.80 14.35 -2.59
CA VAL A 384 1.16 15.57 -3.11
C VAL A 384 2.17 16.27 -4.03
N TYR A 385 1.70 16.93 -5.08
CA TYR A 385 2.55 17.69 -5.99
C TYR A 385 2.08 19.13 -6.09
N MET A 386 3.01 20.07 -5.94
CA MET A 386 2.75 21.50 -5.89
C MET A 386 3.50 22.24 -7.01
N ALA A 387 2.84 23.18 -7.68
CA ALA A 387 3.52 24.16 -8.53
C ALA A 387 3.56 25.52 -7.84
N GLU A 388 4.74 26.13 -7.83
CA GLU A 388 5.00 27.43 -7.18
C GLU A 388 4.56 28.60 -8.06
N GLY A 389 4.15 29.70 -7.44
CA GLY A 389 3.77 30.93 -8.16
C GLY A 389 2.47 30.83 -8.99
N GLU A 390 1.81 29.69 -8.97
CA GLU A 390 0.54 29.47 -9.66
C GLU A 390 -0.67 29.93 -8.82
N HIS A 391 -1.82 30.06 -9.49
CA HIS A 391 -3.10 30.34 -8.84
C HIS A 391 -4.12 29.23 -9.06
N GLY A 392 -4.87 28.93 -8.00
CA GLY A 392 -5.82 27.83 -7.95
C GLY A 392 -7.13 28.24 -7.32
N ARG A 393 -7.92 27.25 -6.91
CA ARG A 393 -9.16 27.50 -6.17
C ARG A 393 -8.82 27.72 -4.70
N ASN A 394 -9.24 28.86 -4.16
CA ASN A 394 -9.18 29.11 -2.72
C ASN A 394 -10.12 28.11 -1.98
N PRO A 395 -9.56 27.23 -1.12
CA PRO A 395 -10.32 26.16 -0.46
C PRO A 395 -11.34 26.68 0.59
N TYR A 396 -11.22 27.93 1.04
CA TYR A 396 -12.19 28.57 1.96
C TYR A 396 -13.39 29.18 1.22
N LYS A 397 -13.25 29.44 -0.08
CA LYS A 397 -14.29 30.07 -0.93
C LYS A 397 -15.04 29.06 -1.80
N ALA A 398 -14.34 28.06 -2.32
CA ALA A 398 -14.93 27.08 -3.24
C ALA A 398 -14.57 25.65 -2.83
N ARG A 399 -15.49 24.71 -3.09
CA ARG A 399 -15.22 23.29 -2.88
C ARG A 399 -14.05 22.82 -3.74
N VAL A 400 -13.16 22.05 -3.11
CA VAL A 400 -12.01 21.37 -3.73
C VAL A 400 -12.00 19.85 -3.50
N ASP A 401 -12.68 19.36 -2.45
CA ASP A 401 -12.86 17.92 -2.16
C ASP A 401 -13.86 17.29 -3.14
N TYR A 402 -13.36 16.94 -4.33
CA TYR A 402 -14.06 16.16 -5.34
C TYR A 402 -13.58 14.72 -5.32
N LYS A 403 -14.48 13.79 -5.66
CA LYS A 403 -14.12 12.39 -5.83
C LYS A 403 -13.19 12.24 -7.04
N GLY A 404 -12.03 11.63 -6.83
CA GLY A 404 -11.11 11.24 -7.89
C GLY A 404 -11.56 10.01 -8.68
N LYS A 405 -10.60 9.35 -9.33
CA LYS A 405 -10.78 8.06 -10.01
C LYS A 405 -9.68 7.07 -9.58
N PRO A 406 -9.92 5.75 -9.59
CA PRO A 406 -8.85 4.78 -9.42
C PRO A 406 -7.74 5.02 -10.43
N VAL A 407 -6.49 4.97 -9.97
CA VAL A 407 -5.31 5.26 -10.81
C VAL A 407 -5.03 4.14 -11.84
N HIS A 408 -5.54 2.93 -11.60
CA HIS A 408 -5.59 1.83 -12.56
C HIS A 408 -6.80 0.91 -12.28
N GLY A 409 -6.97 -0.11 -13.13
CA GLY A 409 -7.95 -1.20 -12.95
C GLY A 409 -7.33 -2.41 -12.24
N HIS A 410 -8.09 -3.49 -12.15
CA HIS A 410 -7.61 -4.78 -11.66
C HIS A 410 -6.44 -5.32 -12.52
N TYR A 411 -5.56 -6.10 -11.90
CA TYR A 411 -4.40 -6.75 -12.52
C TYR A 411 -4.44 -8.27 -12.32
N SER A 412 -4.12 -9.05 -13.36
CA SER A 412 -4.22 -10.52 -13.33
C SER A 412 -3.28 -11.20 -12.33
N GLU A 413 -2.15 -10.57 -11.99
CA GLU A 413 -1.26 -11.09 -10.95
C GLU A 413 -1.90 -11.14 -9.55
N ASN A 414 -3.07 -10.50 -9.38
CA ASN A 414 -3.86 -10.49 -8.16
C ASN A 414 -4.99 -11.55 -8.14
N ASP A 415 -5.07 -12.44 -9.14
CA ASP A 415 -6.14 -13.44 -9.24
C ASP A 415 -6.01 -14.61 -8.25
N ASP A 416 -4.88 -14.71 -7.54
CA ASP A 416 -4.69 -15.72 -6.49
C ASP A 416 -5.14 -15.19 -5.11
N HIS A 417 -6.44 -15.29 -4.85
CA HIS A 417 -7.07 -14.74 -3.65
C HIS A 417 -6.85 -15.58 -2.37
N GLY A 418 -6.57 -16.88 -2.51
CA GLY A 418 -6.53 -17.82 -1.39
C GLY A 418 -7.91 -18.07 -0.76
N GLY A 419 -7.93 -18.71 0.41
CA GLY A 419 -9.15 -18.96 1.17
C GLY A 419 -10.06 -20.04 0.57
N GLY A 420 -9.55 -20.83 -0.36
CA GLY A 420 -10.24 -21.90 -1.07
C GLY A 420 -9.64 -23.29 -0.83
N LEU A 421 -10.02 -24.22 -1.70
CA LEU A 421 -9.36 -25.52 -1.85
C LEU A 421 -8.24 -25.43 -2.92
N PRO A 422 -7.22 -26.29 -2.86
CA PRO A 422 -6.95 -27.26 -1.80
C PRO A 422 -6.59 -26.58 -0.47
N VAL A 423 -6.86 -27.27 0.65
CA VAL A 423 -6.38 -26.82 1.96
C VAL A 423 -4.85 -26.98 2.06
N VAL A 424 -4.19 -26.14 2.84
CA VAL A 424 -2.74 -26.22 3.09
C VAL A 424 -2.37 -27.24 4.17
N GLY A 425 -3.37 -27.77 4.88
CA GLY A 425 -3.16 -28.77 5.93
C GLY A 425 -4.47 -29.32 6.50
N ARG A 426 -4.34 -30.37 7.31
CA ARG A 426 -5.47 -31.00 8.02
C ARG A 426 -6.11 -29.99 9.00
N ASP A 427 -7.39 -30.16 9.29
CA ASP A 427 -8.09 -29.32 10.26
C ASP A 427 -7.52 -29.58 11.68
N PRO A 428 -6.82 -28.60 12.29
CA PRO A 428 -6.15 -28.79 13.57
C PRO A 428 -7.13 -28.99 14.73
N THR A 429 -8.44 -28.73 14.56
CA THR A 429 -9.44 -29.06 15.59
C THR A 429 -9.74 -30.55 15.68
N LYS A 430 -9.41 -31.31 14.63
CA LYS A 430 -9.70 -32.75 14.51
C LYS A 430 -8.47 -33.63 14.72
N LEU A 431 -7.29 -33.05 14.79
CA LEU A 431 -6.05 -33.78 15.03
C LEU A 431 -5.96 -34.24 16.50
N PRO A 432 -5.27 -35.35 16.82
CA PRO A 432 -4.94 -35.68 18.21
C PRO A 432 -4.07 -34.61 18.87
N ASP A 433 -3.89 -34.68 20.19
CA ASP A 433 -2.94 -33.81 20.88
C ASP A 433 -1.51 -34.14 20.50
N GLY A 434 -0.69 -33.10 20.34
CA GLY A 434 0.76 -33.22 20.24
C GLY A 434 1.42 -33.23 21.61
N ALA A 435 2.74 -33.00 21.61
CA ALA A 435 3.52 -32.97 22.84
C ALA A 435 2.95 -31.97 23.86
N SER A 436 2.87 -32.39 25.12
CA SER A 436 2.63 -31.50 26.25
C SER A 436 3.94 -30.78 26.56
N VAL A 437 3.89 -29.46 26.66
CA VAL A 437 5.11 -28.66 26.55
C VAL A 437 5.84 -28.51 27.89
N GLY A 438 7.17 -28.72 27.85
CA GLY A 438 8.12 -28.50 28.94
C GLY A 438 8.78 -27.09 28.89
N ALA A 439 10.02 -26.97 29.36
CA ALA A 439 10.73 -25.68 29.48
C ALA A 439 11.33 -25.12 28.16
N ASN A 440 11.43 -25.95 27.11
CA ASN A 440 12.14 -25.60 25.88
C ASN A 440 11.23 -24.87 24.85
N PRO A 441 11.76 -23.91 24.09
CA PRO A 441 11.01 -23.22 23.04
C PRO A 441 10.80 -24.09 21.79
N PHE A 442 9.72 -23.82 21.06
CA PHE A 442 9.52 -24.32 19.70
C PHE A 442 10.34 -23.50 18.71
N VAL A 443 11.21 -24.16 17.95
CA VAL A 443 12.07 -23.50 16.99
C VAL A 443 11.30 -23.23 15.69
N ILE A 444 11.39 -22.01 15.19
CA ILE A 444 10.92 -21.59 13.88
C ILE A 444 12.13 -21.62 12.95
N SER A 445 12.04 -22.42 11.90
CA SER A 445 13.10 -22.58 10.91
C SER A 445 12.51 -23.01 9.58
N ASP A 446 13.18 -22.66 8.48
CA ASP A 446 12.84 -23.16 7.14
C ASP A 446 11.33 -23.06 6.82
N PHE A 447 10.73 -21.92 7.17
CA PHE A 447 9.32 -21.64 6.95
C PHE A 447 8.37 -22.67 7.60
N VAL A 448 8.77 -23.23 8.75
CA VAL A 448 8.00 -24.19 9.56
C VAL A 448 8.02 -23.80 11.03
N TYR A 449 6.87 -23.94 11.71
CA TYR A 449 6.79 -23.88 13.18
C TYR A 449 7.03 -25.29 13.75
N ASN A 450 8.29 -25.69 13.96
CA ASN A 450 8.59 -27.08 14.35
C ASN A 450 7.82 -27.48 15.61
N GLY A 451 7.06 -28.58 15.54
CA GLY A 451 6.24 -29.08 16.64
C GLY A 451 4.89 -28.36 16.85
N ALA A 452 4.58 -27.33 16.05
CA ALA A 452 3.29 -26.63 16.08
C ALA A 452 2.65 -26.45 14.69
N ASP A 453 3.30 -26.93 13.63
CA ASP A 453 2.86 -26.76 12.25
C ASP A 453 1.96 -27.90 11.76
N PHE A 454 0.66 -27.63 11.67
CA PHE A 454 -0.33 -28.67 11.33
C PHE A 454 -0.28 -29.15 9.87
N ARG A 455 0.55 -28.53 9.02
CA ARG A 455 0.77 -28.98 7.64
C ARG A 455 1.63 -30.25 7.61
N LEU A 456 2.41 -30.49 8.66
CA LEU A 456 3.28 -31.65 8.76
C LEU A 456 2.50 -32.97 8.92
N PRO A 457 3.04 -34.09 8.42
CA PRO A 457 2.43 -35.41 8.56
C PRO A 457 2.57 -35.95 9.99
N GLY A 458 1.81 -37.01 10.29
CA GLY A 458 1.99 -37.79 11.52
C GLY A 458 1.85 -36.99 12.82
N GLU A 459 2.71 -37.30 13.80
CA GLU A 459 2.75 -36.65 15.12
C GLU A 459 3.30 -35.23 15.07
N ALA A 460 4.20 -34.94 14.12
CA ALA A 460 4.82 -33.62 13.96
C ALA A 460 3.80 -32.51 13.66
N GLY A 461 2.68 -32.85 13.02
CA GLY A 461 1.57 -31.92 12.76
C GLY A 461 0.51 -31.84 13.85
N ARG A 462 0.64 -32.58 14.96
CA ARG A 462 -0.37 -32.54 16.03
C ARG A 462 -0.18 -31.27 16.87
N PRO A 463 -1.25 -30.50 17.14
CA PRO A 463 -1.14 -29.26 17.91
C PRO A 463 -0.61 -29.52 19.34
N PRO A 464 0.48 -28.84 19.78
CA PRO A 464 1.02 -28.99 21.12
C PRO A 464 0.03 -28.46 22.16
N VAL A 465 0.15 -28.98 23.38
CA VAL A 465 -0.78 -28.70 24.48
C VAL A 465 -0.09 -27.92 25.60
N VAL A 466 -0.68 -26.79 25.98
CA VAL A 466 -0.29 -25.98 27.14
C VAL A 466 -1.42 -25.97 28.17
N LYS A 467 -1.07 -26.08 29.45
CA LYS A 467 -2.04 -25.94 30.55
C LYS A 467 -2.54 -24.49 30.64
N LYS A 468 -3.82 -24.28 30.90
CA LYS A 468 -4.39 -22.95 31.16
C LYS A 468 -3.54 -22.18 32.20
N GLY A 469 -3.21 -20.92 31.91
CA GLY A 469 -2.36 -20.08 32.75
C GLY A 469 -0.85 -20.20 32.45
N LYS A 470 -0.44 -21.09 31.56
CA LYS A 470 0.94 -21.22 31.06
C LYS A 470 1.06 -20.68 29.64
N SER A 471 2.30 -20.57 29.15
CA SER A 471 2.63 -20.06 27.83
C SER A 471 3.44 -21.08 27.03
N LEU A 472 3.36 -20.96 25.72
CA LEU A 472 4.26 -21.60 24.76
C LEU A 472 5.27 -20.57 24.30
N THR A 473 6.55 -20.94 24.28
CA THR A 473 7.61 -20.08 23.77
C THR A 473 8.02 -20.53 22.39
N PHE A 474 8.18 -19.58 21.47
CA PHE A 474 8.71 -19.79 20.13
C PHE A 474 10.02 -19.01 19.98
N GLN A 475 10.96 -19.54 19.21
CA GLN A 475 12.27 -18.96 18.99
C GLN A 475 12.67 -19.12 17.51
N LEU A 476 13.22 -18.08 16.90
CA LEU A 476 13.84 -18.20 15.58
C LEU A 476 15.12 -19.05 15.66
N SER A 477 15.36 -19.89 14.66
CA SER A 477 16.64 -20.60 14.55
C SER A 477 17.79 -19.62 14.27
N ASP A 478 19.00 -19.97 14.71
CA ASP A 478 20.20 -19.17 14.45
C ASP A 478 20.46 -19.00 12.94
N TYR A 479 20.06 -19.99 12.13
CA TYR A 479 20.14 -19.91 10.67
C TYR A 479 19.21 -18.83 10.12
N ASP A 480 17.92 -18.85 10.48
CA ASP A 480 16.95 -17.85 10.04
C ASP A 480 17.37 -16.45 10.50
N VAL A 481 17.91 -16.31 11.72
CA VAL A 481 18.48 -15.05 12.21
C VAL A 481 19.65 -14.60 11.33
N GLY A 482 20.63 -15.48 11.09
CA GLY A 482 21.80 -15.17 10.27
C GLY A 482 21.48 -14.88 8.80
N GLN A 483 20.40 -15.43 8.26
CA GLN A 483 19.92 -15.18 6.91
C GLN A 483 18.87 -14.04 6.82
N GLN A 484 18.54 -13.41 7.95
CA GLN A 484 17.49 -12.39 8.06
C GLN A 484 16.12 -12.85 7.54
N ILE A 485 15.75 -14.11 7.81
CA ILE A 485 14.45 -14.69 7.50
C ILE A 485 13.55 -14.50 8.72
N TRP A 486 12.73 -13.45 8.67
CA TRP A 486 11.93 -13.01 9.80
C TRP A 486 10.52 -13.61 9.80
N HIS A 487 10.06 -14.03 10.98
CA HIS A 487 8.76 -14.70 11.11
C HIS A 487 7.84 -14.01 12.10
N SER A 488 6.57 -14.35 12.05
CA SER A 488 5.56 -13.86 12.98
C SER A 488 4.60 -14.95 13.41
N LEU A 489 3.86 -14.71 14.47
CA LEU A 489 2.79 -15.56 14.97
C LEU A 489 1.53 -14.71 15.12
N THR A 490 0.75 -14.68 14.06
CA THR A 490 -0.47 -13.88 13.97
C THR A 490 -1.69 -14.79 14.15
N SER A 491 -2.52 -14.51 15.16
CA SER A 491 -3.74 -15.31 15.39
C SER A 491 -4.73 -15.19 14.23
N CYS A 492 -5.23 -16.31 13.72
CA CYS A 492 -6.27 -16.36 12.69
C CYS A 492 -7.44 -17.22 13.14
N LYS A 493 -8.60 -17.05 12.49
CA LYS A 493 -9.80 -17.83 12.81
C LYS A 493 -9.60 -19.30 12.46
N THR A 494 -9.73 -20.14 13.49
CA THR A 494 -9.74 -21.61 13.39
C THR A 494 -10.79 -22.08 12.37
N PRO A 495 -10.47 -23.03 11.46
CA PRO A 495 -9.26 -23.86 11.40
C PRO A 495 -8.06 -23.25 10.67
N CYS A 496 -8.20 -22.07 10.07
CA CYS A 496 -7.12 -21.36 9.38
C CYS A 496 -6.37 -22.17 8.28
N ASN A 497 -6.93 -23.26 7.76
CA ASN A 497 -6.20 -24.24 6.95
C ASN A 497 -6.43 -24.15 5.43
N LYS A 498 -7.05 -23.09 4.91
CA LYS A 498 -7.30 -22.94 3.47
C LYS A 498 -6.07 -22.46 2.68
N SER A 499 -6.16 -22.50 1.34
CA SER A 499 -5.11 -22.02 0.43
C SER A 499 -4.67 -20.60 0.74
N THR A 500 -3.37 -20.33 0.60
CA THR A 500 -2.82 -18.97 0.75
C THR A 500 -3.08 -18.16 -0.50
N GLY A 501 -3.29 -16.86 -0.34
CA GLY A 501 -3.34 -15.90 -1.43
C GLY A 501 -3.46 -14.48 -0.90
N ILE A 502 -3.75 -13.53 -1.77
CA ILE A 502 -3.70 -12.10 -1.44
C ILE A 502 -4.78 -11.63 -0.45
N ALA A 503 -5.79 -12.45 -0.14
CA ALA A 503 -6.91 -12.13 0.74
C ALA A 503 -7.04 -13.11 1.93
N TYR A 504 -6.15 -14.10 2.05
CA TYR A 504 -6.21 -15.11 3.09
C TYR A 504 -4.82 -15.74 3.34
N PRO A 505 -4.44 -16.02 4.60
CA PRO A 505 -5.20 -15.89 5.84
C PRO A 505 -5.28 -14.43 6.33
N ILE A 506 -6.14 -14.19 7.33
CA ILE A 506 -6.33 -12.86 7.92
C ILE A 506 -6.19 -12.93 9.44
N ALA A 507 -5.77 -11.82 10.06
CA ALA A 507 -5.57 -11.69 11.50
C ALA A 507 -6.90 -11.55 12.27
N ASP A 508 -7.80 -12.51 12.14
CA ASP A 508 -9.16 -12.51 12.67
C ASP A 508 -9.40 -13.57 13.76
N GLY A 509 -8.34 -14.05 14.42
CA GLY A 509 -8.44 -14.98 15.54
C GLY A 509 -9.43 -14.51 16.61
N LYS A 510 -10.27 -15.41 17.15
CA LYS A 510 -11.27 -15.06 18.18
C LYS A 510 -10.61 -14.36 19.39
N PHE A 511 -9.46 -14.88 19.82
CA PHE A 511 -8.55 -14.22 20.74
C PHE A 511 -7.36 -13.74 19.95
N GLN A 512 -7.09 -12.44 20.03
CA GLN A 512 -6.03 -11.81 19.27
C GLN A 512 -4.70 -11.95 19.98
N PHE A 513 -3.71 -12.39 19.24
CA PHE A 513 -2.31 -12.26 19.59
C PHE A 513 -1.50 -12.05 18.31
N GLU A 514 -0.40 -11.33 18.46
CA GLU A 514 0.56 -10.99 17.41
C GLU A 514 1.93 -10.91 18.06
N SER A 515 2.93 -11.55 17.47
CA SER A 515 4.30 -11.50 17.98
C SER A 515 5.05 -10.26 17.55
N GLY A 516 4.59 -9.59 16.49
CA GLY A 516 5.41 -8.72 15.65
C GLY A 516 6.27 -9.54 14.70
N GLN A 517 7.02 -8.88 13.83
CA GLN A 517 8.05 -9.55 13.02
C GLN A 517 9.24 -9.84 13.92
N LEU A 518 9.39 -11.11 14.33
CA LEU A 518 10.52 -11.56 15.13
C LEU A 518 11.80 -11.45 14.30
N GLY A 519 12.84 -10.97 14.95
CA GLY A 519 14.13 -10.67 14.37
C GLY A 519 14.88 -9.67 15.24
N ASP A 520 16.19 -9.59 15.09
CA ASP A 520 17.00 -8.59 15.77
C ASP A 520 16.81 -7.22 15.12
N LEU A 521 17.00 -6.14 15.89
CA LEU A 521 17.04 -4.80 15.30
C LEU A 521 18.32 -4.70 14.47
N PRO A 522 18.26 -4.12 13.26
CA PRO A 522 19.48 -3.79 12.54
C PRO A 522 20.36 -2.87 13.39
N GLY A 523 21.68 -3.04 13.28
CA GLY A 523 22.64 -2.07 13.82
C GLY A 523 22.48 -0.72 13.13
N GLU A 524 22.99 0.36 13.75
CA GLU A 524 22.98 1.69 13.13
C GLU A 524 23.57 1.66 11.71
N GLY A 525 22.76 2.05 10.71
CA GLY A 525 23.20 2.15 9.30
C GLY A 525 22.93 0.93 8.40
N GLU A 526 22.29 -0.13 8.90
CA GLU A 526 21.84 -1.25 8.07
C GLU A 526 20.43 -1.03 7.48
N ALA A 527 20.14 -1.76 6.40
CA ALA A 527 18.82 -1.83 5.78
C ALA A 527 17.74 -2.22 6.80
N ASP A 528 16.79 -1.31 7.08
CA ASP A 528 15.77 -1.53 8.09
C ASP A 528 14.82 -2.68 7.72
N ALA A 529 14.88 -3.76 8.49
CA ALA A 529 13.82 -4.73 8.58
C ALA A 529 12.87 -4.30 9.70
N PRO A 530 11.54 -4.39 9.53
CA PRO A 530 10.57 -3.95 10.53
C PRO A 530 10.43 -4.93 11.70
N THR A 531 11.55 -5.31 12.32
CA THR A 531 11.58 -6.29 13.40
C THR A 531 11.18 -5.65 14.73
N VAL A 532 10.67 -6.47 15.65
CA VAL A 532 10.39 -6.04 17.03
C VAL A 532 11.59 -6.15 17.97
N GLY A 533 12.79 -6.37 17.43
CA GLY A 533 14.03 -6.43 18.22
C GLY A 533 14.13 -7.60 19.18
N ARG A 534 13.50 -8.72 18.84
CA ARG A 534 13.56 -9.97 19.59
C ARG A 534 13.36 -11.17 18.68
N THR A 535 14.10 -12.23 18.95
CA THR A 535 14.03 -13.52 18.24
C THR A 535 13.17 -14.56 18.96
N THR A 536 12.61 -14.21 20.13
CA THR A 536 11.74 -15.09 20.92
C THR A 536 10.42 -14.42 21.24
N TRP A 537 9.36 -15.22 21.40
CA TRP A 537 8.05 -14.76 21.83
C TRP A 537 7.28 -15.84 22.58
N SER A 538 6.44 -15.42 23.54
CA SER A 538 5.59 -16.32 24.33
C SER A 538 4.12 -16.00 24.15
N THR A 539 3.28 -17.03 23.99
CA THR A 539 1.83 -16.86 23.93
C THR A 539 1.28 -16.21 25.20
N PRO A 540 0.18 -15.44 25.14
CA PRO A 540 -0.45 -14.88 26.33
C PRO A 540 -0.86 -15.97 27.34
N LYS A 541 -0.61 -15.74 28.63
CA LYS A 541 -0.95 -16.70 29.71
C LYS A 541 -2.45 -16.81 29.99
N ASN A 542 -3.21 -15.79 29.61
CA ASN A 542 -4.63 -15.64 29.89
C ASN A 542 -5.55 -16.19 28.79
N LEU A 543 -5.01 -16.96 27.84
CA LEU A 543 -5.82 -17.59 26.79
C LEU A 543 -6.82 -18.60 27.41
N PRO A 544 -8.11 -18.55 27.03
CA PRO A 544 -9.09 -19.56 27.44
C PRO A 544 -8.78 -20.95 26.89
N LYS A 545 -9.47 -21.98 27.41
CA LYS A 545 -9.34 -23.33 26.86
C LYS A 545 -9.83 -23.37 25.41
N GLY A 546 -9.12 -24.06 24.53
CA GLY A 546 -9.49 -24.17 23.11
C GLY A 546 -8.32 -24.48 22.19
N THR A 547 -8.63 -24.67 20.90
CA THR A 547 -7.63 -24.78 19.83
C THR A 547 -7.44 -23.43 19.16
N TYR A 548 -6.20 -22.97 19.14
CA TYR A 548 -5.78 -21.71 18.54
C TYR A 548 -5.02 -22.00 17.26
N THR A 549 -5.29 -21.21 16.22
CA THR A 549 -4.57 -21.26 14.96
C THR A 549 -3.90 -19.93 14.70
N PHE A 550 -2.74 -19.97 14.05
CA PHE A 550 -1.94 -18.81 13.71
C PHE A 550 -1.20 -19.03 12.39
N PHE A 551 -0.66 -17.95 11.84
CA PHE A 551 0.13 -17.94 10.61
C PHE A 551 1.25 -16.91 10.69
N CYS A 552 2.20 -16.97 9.76
CA CYS A 552 3.20 -15.94 9.58
C CYS A 552 2.62 -14.90 8.61
N ARG A 553 2.39 -13.66 9.04
CA ARG A 553 1.87 -12.62 8.13
C ARG A 553 2.85 -12.22 7.02
N ILE A 554 4.13 -12.51 7.22
CA ILE A 554 5.23 -12.26 6.28
C ILE A 554 5.28 -13.40 5.25
N HIS A 555 5.11 -14.64 5.71
CA HIS A 555 5.06 -15.83 4.86
C HIS A 555 3.74 -16.56 5.07
N PRO A 556 2.65 -16.10 4.45
CA PRO A 556 1.32 -16.60 4.75
C PRO A 556 1.07 -18.01 4.22
N LEU A 557 2.09 -18.76 3.78
CA LEU A 557 2.05 -20.22 3.63
C LEU A 557 2.20 -20.96 4.96
N MET A 558 2.83 -20.33 5.96
CA MET A 558 3.12 -20.94 7.25
C MET A 558 1.85 -21.02 8.09
N ARG A 559 1.62 -22.15 8.74
CA ARG A 559 0.44 -22.38 9.56
C ARG A 559 0.81 -23.09 10.84
N GLY A 560 0.32 -22.58 11.95
CA GLY A 560 0.50 -23.21 13.23
C GLY A 560 -0.81 -23.38 13.99
N ALA A 561 -0.80 -24.30 14.93
CA ALA A 561 -1.86 -24.45 15.91
C ALA A 561 -1.30 -24.87 17.27
N PHE A 562 -2.03 -24.58 18.34
CA PHE A 562 -1.79 -25.12 19.67
C PHE A 562 -3.10 -25.24 20.46
N ARG A 563 -3.07 -25.94 21.59
CA ARG A 563 -4.23 -26.11 22.47
C ARG A 563 -3.95 -25.65 23.88
N VAL A 564 -4.90 -24.92 24.44
CA VAL A 564 -4.96 -24.62 25.88
C VAL A 564 -5.95 -25.59 26.53
N LYS A 565 -5.50 -26.36 27.52
CA LYS A 565 -6.31 -27.34 28.26
C LYS A 565 -6.43 -27.06 29.75
#